data_AF-A0A7S3LC84-F1
#
_entry.id   AF-A0A7S3LC84-F1
#
_cell.length_a   1.000
_cell.length_b   1.000
_cell.length_c   1.000
_cell.angle_alpha   90.00
_cell.angle_beta   90.00
_cell.angle_gamma   90.00
#
_symmetry.space_group_name_H-M   'P 1'
#
loop_
_entity.id
_entity.type
_entity.pdbx_description
1 polymer ?
#
loop_
_entity_poly.entity_id
_entity_poly.type
_entity_poly.pdbx_seq_one_letter_code
_entity_poly.pdbx_strand_id
1 'polypeptide(L)'
;FKVGAEKISAAIADSVASRYSGAEEINSLKALIFDGVSAKGAATKGTTFLFDCSPEGIEVAVDGNVQGQVPSAGLAKAFCDVYLDDKCVSPALLTSCLENCCAP
;
A
#
# COMPACT_ATOMS: atom_id res chain seq x y z
N PHE A 1 8.72 7.37 17.39
CA PHE A 1 7.72 6.48 16.79
C PHE A 1 8.47 5.33 16.12
N LYS A 2 8.20 4.09 16.54
CA LYS A 2 8.79 2.86 15.99
C LYS A 2 7.67 1.83 15.88
N VAL A 3 7.51 1.23 14.70
CA VAL A 3 6.48 0.20 14.45
C VAL A 3 7.15 -0.99 13.78
N GLY A 4 6.87 -2.19 14.29
CA GLY A 4 7.43 -3.43 13.75
C GLY A 4 6.83 -3.80 12.39
N ALA A 5 7.57 -4.60 11.63
CA ALA A 5 7.19 -5.07 10.29
C ALA A 5 5.83 -5.78 10.28
N GLU A 6 5.58 -6.66 11.25
CA GLU A 6 4.31 -7.40 11.36
C GLU A 6 3.11 -6.45 11.50
N LYS A 7 3.22 -5.44 12.36
CA LYS A 7 2.14 -4.49 12.60
C LYS A 7 1.83 -3.63 11.37
N ILE A 8 2.85 -3.16 10.65
CA ILE A 8 2.63 -2.36 9.42
C ILE A 8 2.08 -3.20 8.29
N SER A 9 2.75 -4.33 8.00
CA SER A 9 2.34 -5.21 6.92
C SER A 9 0.91 -5.73 7.12
N ALA A 10 0.54 -6.10 8.35
CA ALA A 10 -0.83 -6.49 8.69
C ALA A 10 -1.82 -5.34 8.49
N ALA A 11 -1.54 -4.14 9.03
CA ALA A 11 -2.47 -3.01 8.92
C ALA A 11 -2.77 -2.63 7.46
N ILE A 12 -1.76 -2.66 6.58
CA ILE A 12 -1.93 -2.38 5.16
C ILE A 12 -2.71 -3.53 4.49
N ALA A 13 -2.33 -4.79 4.74
CA ALA A 13 -3.02 -5.95 4.18
C ALA A 13 -4.51 -6.00 4.58
N ASP A 14 -4.82 -5.73 5.85
CA ASP A 14 -6.20 -5.69 6.36
C ASP A 14 -7.02 -4.57 5.72
N SER A 15 -6.39 -3.41 5.46
CA SER A 15 -7.04 -2.30 4.76
C SER A 15 -7.44 -2.70 3.34
N VAL A 16 -6.57 -3.43 2.63
CA VAL A 16 -6.84 -3.91 1.27
C VAL A 16 -7.84 -5.07 1.26
N ALA A 17 -7.80 -5.97 2.24
CA ALA A 17 -8.69 -7.12 2.36
C ALA A 17 -10.18 -6.73 2.48
N SER A 18 -10.47 -5.51 2.95
CA SER A 18 -11.84 -4.97 2.96
C SER A 18 -12.43 -4.70 1.56
N ARG A 19 -11.57 -4.66 0.52
CA ARG A 19 -11.90 -4.27 -0.86
C ARG A 19 -11.51 -5.31 -1.91
N TYR A 20 -10.72 -6.33 -1.52
CA TYR A 20 -10.22 -7.37 -2.40
C TYR A 20 -10.31 -8.74 -1.73
N SER A 21 -10.70 -9.77 -2.49
CA SER A 21 -10.90 -11.13 -1.97
C SER A 21 -9.78 -12.12 -2.33
N GLY A 22 -8.79 -11.72 -3.14
CA GLY A 22 -7.65 -12.58 -3.50
C GLY A 22 -6.64 -12.68 -2.36
N ALA A 23 -6.76 -13.74 -1.57
CA ALA A 23 -5.96 -13.94 -0.36
C ALA A 23 -4.46 -14.17 -0.66
N GLU A 24 -4.13 -14.83 -1.78
CA GLU A 24 -2.74 -15.11 -2.16
C GLU A 24 -1.99 -13.81 -2.50
N GLU A 25 -2.63 -12.90 -3.21
CA GLU A 25 -2.04 -11.62 -3.60
C GLU A 25 -1.97 -10.65 -2.42
N ILE A 26 -2.97 -10.65 -1.52
CA ILE A 26 -2.91 -9.91 -0.26
C ILE A 26 -1.74 -10.40 0.61
N ASN A 27 -1.57 -11.72 0.73
CA ASN A 27 -0.46 -12.29 1.49
C ASN A 27 0.89 -11.98 0.83
N SER A 28 0.96 -11.96 -0.50
CA SER A 28 2.16 -11.56 -1.23
C SER A 28 2.52 -10.10 -0.98
N LEU A 29 1.54 -9.19 -1.05
CA LEU A 29 1.73 -7.77 -0.72
C LEU A 29 2.20 -7.59 0.72
N LYS A 30 1.57 -8.31 1.66
CA LYS A 30 1.95 -8.32 3.08
C LYS A 30 3.41 -8.76 3.24
N ALA A 31 3.82 -9.82 2.57
CA ALA A 31 5.19 -10.35 2.63
C ALA A 31 6.21 -9.32 2.12
N LEU A 32 5.98 -8.68 0.97
CA LEU A 32 6.88 -7.64 0.43
C LEU A 32 7.08 -6.47 1.40
N ILE A 33 6.00 -6.00 2.03
CA ILE A 33 6.06 -4.93 3.04
C ILE A 33 6.80 -5.41 4.29
N PHE A 34 6.49 -6.63 4.75
CA PHE A 34 7.12 -7.22 5.91
C PHE A 34 8.63 -7.36 5.73
N ASP A 35 9.07 -7.89 4.59
CA ASP A 35 10.48 -8.12 4.28
C ASP A 35 11.22 -6.78 4.18
N GLY A 36 10.65 -5.78 3.49
CA GLY A 36 11.26 -4.46 3.39
C GLY A 36 11.41 -3.74 4.73
N VAL A 37 10.42 -3.84 5.62
CA VAL A 37 10.53 -3.27 6.97
C VAL A 37 11.45 -4.09 7.87
N SER A 38 11.48 -5.42 7.72
CA SER A 38 12.31 -6.31 8.52
C SER A 38 13.79 -6.15 8.18
N ALA A 39 14.14 -5.94 6.90
CA ALA A 39 15.50 -5.69 6.45
C ALA A 39 16.13 -4.46 7.13
N LYS A 40 15.33 -3.45 7.47
CA LYS A 40 15.76 -2.28 8.25
C LYS A 40 15.50 -2.39 9.76
N GLY A 41 14.92 -3.50 10.21
CA GLY A 41 14.56 -3.79 11.60
C GLY A 41 13.22 -3.23 12.07
N ALA A 42 12.85 -2.00 11.70
CA ALA A 42 11.53 -1.42 11.98
C ALA A 42 11.28 -0.16 11.14
N ALA A 43 10.00 0.22 10.99
CA ALA A 43 9.67 1.52 10.46
C ALA A 43 9.77 2.58 11.56
N THR A 44 10.49 3.64 11.25
CA THR A 44 10.70 4.82 12.09
C THR A 44 10.22 6.08 11.37
N LYS A 45 10.13 7.21 12.09
CA LYS A 45 9.81 8.51 11.46
C LYS A 45 10.78 8.77 10.30
N GLY A 46 10.24 9.09 9.13
CA GLY A 46 11.02 9.29 7.90
C GLY A 46 11.14 8.05 7.02
N THR A 47 10.65 6.87 7.46
CA THR A 47 10.53 5.70 6.56
C THR A 47 9.56 6.03 5.44
N THR A 48 9.96 5.79 4.20
CA THR A 48 9.10 5.97 3.04
C THR A 48 8.65 4.62 2.51
N PHE A 49 7.36 4.54 2.17
CA PHE A 49 6.77 3.42 1.45
C PHE A 49 6.31 3.94 0.10
N LEU A 50 6.70 3.26 -0.96
CA LEU A 50 6.24 3.52 -2.30
C LEU A 50 5.46 2.30 -2.77
N PHE A 51 4.27 2.57 -3.30
CA PHE A 51 3.39 1.59 -3.91
C PHE A 51 3.06 2.09 -5.32
N ASP A 52 3.75 1.55 -6.33
CA ASP A 52 3.47 1.91 -7.72
C ASP A 52 2.37 1.00 -8.25
N CYS A 53 1.18 1.57 -8.46
CA CYS A 53 -0.01 0.84 -8.85
C CYS A 53 -0.29 1.05 -10.34
N SER A 54 -0.28 -0.03 -11.10
CA SER A 54 -0.54 -0.02 -12.54
C SER A 54 -1.42 -1.20 -12.95
N PRO A 55 -1.84 -1.29 -14.22
CA PRO A 55 -2.50 -2.51 -14.73
C PRO A 55 -1.64 -3.78 -14.61
N GLU A 56 -0.32 -3.65 -14.43
CA GLU A 56 0.58 -4.79 -14.24
C GLU A 56 0.62 -5.27 -12.79
N GLY A 57 0.16 -4.46 -11.82
CA GLY A 57 0.12 -4.83 -10.41
C GLY A 57 0.59 -3.71 -9.47
N ILE A 58 1.13 -4.12 -8.31
CA ILE A 58 1.70 -3.21 -7.31
C ILE A 58 3.18 -3.51 -7.14
N GLU A 59 4.06 -2.58 -7.48
CA GLU A 59 5.46 -2.60 -7.04
C GLU A 59 5.58 -1.96 -5.66
N VAL A 60 6.35 -2.59 -4.77
CA VAL A 60 6.58 -2.11 -3.41
C VAL A 60 8.04 -1.72 -3.24
N ALA A 61 8.30 -0.52 -2.71
CA ALA A 61 9.63 -0.13 -2.26
C ALA A 61 9.59 0.48 -0.85
N VAL A 62 10.64 0.20 -0.07
CA VAL A 62 10.85 0.73 1.29
C VAL A 62 12.17 1.49 1.33
N ASP A 63 12.12 2.77 1.70
CA ASP A 63 13.25 3.71 1.63
C ASP A 63 13.95 3.71 0.26
N GLY A 64 13.17 3.62 -0.81
CA GLY A 64 13.66 3.58 -2.19
C GLY A 64 14.25 2.23 -2.64
N ASN A 65 14.30 1.22 -1.77
CA ASN A 65 14.71 -0.13 -2.14
C ASN A 65 13.49 -0.94 -2.60
N VAL A 66 13.47 -1.37 -3.85
CA VAL A 66 12.42 -2.23 -4.41
C VAL A 66 12.43 -3.58 -3.68
N GLN A 67 11.27 -3.99 -3.20
CA GLN A 67 11.03 -5.28 -2.52
C GLN A 67 10.48 -6.32 -3.49
N GLY A 68 9.78 -5.88 -4.55
CA GLY A 68 9.20 -6.74 -5.58
C GLY A 68 7.86 -6.21 -6.06
N GLN A 69 7.17 -7.02 -6.85
CA GLN A 69 5.87 -6.70 -7.44
C GLN A 69 4.87 -7.83 -7.21
N VAL A 70 3.61 -7.47 -6.93
CA VAL A 70 2.49 -8.41 -6.96
C VAL A 70 1.71 -8.20 -8.25
N PRO A 71 1.73 -9.14 -9.21
CA PRO A 71 1.17 -8.94 -10.54
C PRO A 71 -0.35 -9.15 -10.56
N SER A 72 -1.10 -8.22 -9.97
CA SER A 72 -2.56 -8.25 -9.94
C SER A 72 -3.15 -6.85 -10.08
N ALA A 73 -3.79 -6.59 -11.24
CA ALA A 73 -4.52 -5.35 -11.50
C ALA A 73 -5.68 -5.14 -10.51
N GLY A 74 -6.34 -6.23 -10.09
CA GLY A 74 -7.43 -6.18 -9.12
C GLY A 74 -6.95 -5.73 -7.75
N LEU A 75 -5.80 -6.27 -7.30
CA LEU A 75 -5.16 -5.83 -6.06
C LEU A 75 -4.71 -4.38 -6.15
N ALA A 76 -4.08 -3.98 -7.26
CA ALA A 76 -3.63 -2.59 -7.49
C ALA A 76 -4.78 -1.60 -7.40
N LYS A 77 -5.89 -1.90 -8.08
CA LYS A 77 -7.10 -1.08 -7.97
C LYS A 77 -7.61 -1.01 -6.53
N ALA A 78 -7.74 -2.16 -5.86
CA ALA A 78 -8.24 -2.20 -4.48
C ALA A 78 -7.33 -1.43 -3.51
N PHE A 79 -6.01 -1.43 -3.72
CA PHE A 79 -5.08 -0.63 -2.96
C PHE A 79 -5.30 0.88 -3.19
N CYS A 80 -5.47 1.32 -4.44
CA CYS A 80 -5.83 2.70 -4.74
C CYS A 80 -7.16 3.09 -4.06
N ASP A 81 -8.16 2.22 -4.10
CA ASP A 81 -9.48 2.45 -3.50
C ASP A 81 -9.38 2.67 -1.97
N VAL A 82 -8.38 2.11 -1.26
CA VAL A 82 -8.13 2.42 0.17
C VAL A 82 -7.95 3.93 0.41
N TYR A 83 -7.44 4.67 -0.58
CA TYR A 83 -7.17 6.10 -0.49
C TYR A 83 -8.14 6.96 -1.31
N LEU A 84 -8.79 6.38 -2.32
CA LEU A 84 -9.52 7.14 -3.34
C LEU A 84 -11.02 6.86 -3.39
N ASP A 85 -11.54 5.88 -2.64
CA ASP A 85 -12.98 5.63 -2.56
C ASP A 85 -13.69 6.45 -1.46
N ASP A 86 -15.01 6.29 -1.37
CA ASP A 86 -15.88 6.99 -0.42
C ASP A 86 -15.62 6.60 1.05
N LYS A 87 -14.96 5.46 1.28
CA LYS A 87 -14.58 4.93 2.60
C LYS A 87 -13.08 5.00 2.81
N CYS A 88 -12.40 5.94 2.13
CA CYS A 88 -10.95 6.04 2.17
C CYS A 88 -10.42 6.37 3.56
N VAL A 89 -9.18 5.93 3.82
CA VAL A 89 -8.50 6.15 5.11
C VAL A 89 -7.96 7.57 5.27
N SER A 90 -7.98 8.38 4.20
CA SER A 90 -7.53 9.77 4.21
C SER A 90 -8.43 10.65 3.32
N PRO A 91 -9.58 11.10 3.84
CA PRO A 91 -10.49 11.97 3.10
C PRO A 91 -9.81 13.25 2.58
N ALA A 92 -8.85 13.80 3.34
CA ALA A 92 -8.09 14.98 2.91
C ALA A 92 -7.23 14.72 1.66
N LEU A 93 -6.67 13.50 1.52
CA LEU A 93 -5.95 13.11 0.30
C LEU A 93 -6.91 13.01 -0.88
N LEU A 94 -8.06 12.34 -0.71
CA LEU A 94 -9.07 12.25 -1.75
C LEU A 94 -9.53 13.63 -2.22
N THR A 95 -9.88 14.54 -1.30
CA THR A 95 -10.25 15.92 -1.63
C THR A 95 -9.15 16.62 -2.44
N SER A 96 -7.90 16.52 -2.00
CA SER A 96 -6.76 17.11 -2.72
C SER A 96 -6.63 16.57 -4.15
N CYS A 97 -6.77 15.25 -4.34
CA CYS A 97 -6.77 14.64 -5.66
C CYS A 97 -7.93 15.14 -6.53
N LEU A 98 -9.14 15.25 -5.99
CA LEU A 98 -10.29 15.76 -6.74
C LEU A 98 -10.08 17.22 -7.17
N GLU A 99 -9.54 18.06 -6.30
CA GLU A 99 -9.29 19.48 -6.55
C GLU A 99 -8.13 19.73 -7.52
N ASN A 100 -7.09 18.90 -7.50
CA ASN A 100 -5.84 19.18 -8.23
C ASN A 100 -5.55 18.24 -9.40
N CYS A 101 -6.21 17.08 -9.48
CA CYS A 101 -6.00 16.09 -10.54
C CYS A 101 -7.24 15.89 -11.42
N CYS A 102 -8.43 16.17 -10.90
CA CYS A 102 -9.71 15.95 -11.59
C CYS A 102 -10.49 17.23 -11.88
N ALA A 103 -10.01 18.39 -11.39
CA ALA A 103 -10.59 19.67 -11.74
C ALA A 103 -10.40 19.94 -13.24
N PRO A 104 -11.43 20.47 -13.94
CA PRO A 104 -11.41 20.75 -15.37
C PRO A 104 -10.44 21.87 -15.76
#